data_AF-A0A934E1T1-F1
#
_entry.id   AF-A0A934E1T1-F1
#
_cell.length_a   1.000
_cell.length_b   1.000
_cell.length_c   1.000
_cell.angle_alpha   90.00
_cell.angle_beta   90.00
_cell.angle_gamma   90.00
#
_symmetry.space_group_name_H-M   'P 1'
#
loop_
_entity.id
_entity.type
_entity.pdbx_description
1 polymer ?
#
loop_
_entity_poly.entity_id
_entity_poly.type
_entity_poly.pdbx_seq_one_letter_code
_entity_poly.pdbx_strand_id
1 'polypeptide(L)'
;MKAANSDTSVKQLTIRLPVRLLEDAKALAKRRHTSVNELVRSLLEAGAAEEREAELARAYELFAQDAAGSDVEPFVDAQAEVARHA
;
A
#
# COMPACT_ATOMS: atom_id res chain seq x y z
N MET A 1 22.77 10.74 22.37
CA MET A 1 22.07 9.97 21.31
C MET A 1 20.89 9.25 21.98
N LYS A 2 19.67 9.77 21.88
CA LYS A 2 18.47 9.10 22.41
C LYS A 2 18.00 8.10 21.35
N ALA A 3 17.95 6.82 21.72
CA ALA A 3 17.41 5.78 20.87
C ALA A 3 15.96 6.10 20.50
N ALA A 4 15.67 6.12 19.20
CA ALA A 4 14.32 6.16 18.67
C ALA A 4 13.67 4.78 18.89
N ASN A 5 13.23 4.52 20.12
CA ASN A 5 12.40 3.37 20.47
C ASN A 5 11.06 3.89 20.98
N SER A 6 10.17 4.26 20.06
CA SER A 6 8.75 4.43 20.37
C SER A 6 7.92 4.37 19.10
N ASP A 7 7.84 3.22 18.43
CA ASP A 7 6.87 3.11 17.34
C ASP A 7 6.16 1.77 17.28
N THR A 8 5.59 1.37 18.41
CA THR A 8 4.49 0.42 18.40
C THR A 8 3.49 0.78 19.49
N SER A 9 3.07 2.05 19.53
CA SER A 9 1.92 2.40 20.36
C SER A 9 0.67 1.79 19.71
N VAL A 10 0.27 0.61 20.17
CA VAL A 10 -0.99 -0.01 19.73
C VAL A 10 -2.14 0.84 20.27
N LYS A 11 -2.92 1.42 19.36
CA LYS A 11 -4.12 2.20 19.72
C LYS A 11 -5.36 1.33 19.56
N GLN A 12 -6.25 1.37 20.54
CA GLN A 12 -7.52 0.66 20.47
C GLN A 12 -8.50 1.41 19.57
N LEU A 13 -9.11 0.70 18.63
CA LEU A 13 -10.21 1.19 17.80
C LEU A 13 -11.51 0.57 18.31
N THR A 14 -12.53 1.40 18.55
CA THR A 14 -13.89 0.95 18.90
C THR A 14 -14.85 1.40 17.82
N ILE A 15 -15.58 0.47 17.22
CA ILE A 15 -16.52 0.72 16.14
C ILE A 15 -17.91 0.23 16.52
N ARG A 16 -18.94 0.96 16.07
CA ARG A 16 -20.34 0.53 16.17
C ARG A 16 -20.72 -0.17 14.88
N LEU A 17 -21.13 -1.44 14.97
CA LEU A 17 -21.51 -2.24 13.82
C LEU A 17 -22.99 -2.66 13.94
N PRO A 18 -23.73 -2.72 12.81
CA PRO A 18 -25.00 -3.41 12.77
C PRO A 18 -24.82 -4.86 13.23
N VAL A 19 -25.76 -5.36 14.05
CA VAL A 19 -25.68 -6.71 14.64
C VAL A 19 -25.45 -7.78 13.57
N ARG A 20 -26.18 -7.71 12.44
CA ARG A 20 -26.03 -8.66 11.33
C ARG A 20 -24.61 -8.71 10.79
N LEU A 21 -23.98 -7.55 10.60
CA LEU A 21 -22.62 -7.46 10.08
C LEU A 21 -21.60 -8.07 11.03
N LEU A 22 -21.78 -7.89 12.34
CA LEU A 22 -20.93 -8.52 13.35
C LEU A 22 -21.04 -10.06 13.31
N GLU A 23 -22.24 -10.59 13.16
CA GLU A 23 -22.47 -12.04 13.07
C GLU A 23 -21.87 -12.63 11.79
N ASP A 24 -22.03 -11.94 10.66
CA ASP A 24 -21.41 -12.33 9.39
C ASP A 24 -19.87 -12.32 9.49
N ALA A 25 -19.30 -11.29 10.13
CA ALA A 25 -17.87 -11.20 10.36
C ALA A 25 -17.36 -12.34 11.27
N LYS A 26 -18.09 -12.69 12.34
CA LYS A 26 -17.74 -13.84 13.20
C LYS A 26 -17.79 -15.15 12.43
N ALA A 27 -18.83 -15.36 11.61
CA ALA A 27 -18.96 -16.57 10.80
C ALA A 27 -17.80 -16.70 9.80
N LEU A 28 -17.42 -15.58 9.16
CA LEU A 28 -16.26 -15.53 8.27
C LEU A 28 -14.95 -15.82 9.03
N ALA A 29 -14.76 -15.21 10.19
CA ALA A 29 -13.57 -15.40 11.03
C ALA A 29 -13.41 -16.88 11.42
N LYS A 30 -14.52 -17.51 11.82
CA LYS A 30 -14.57 -18.95 12.14
C LYS A 30 -14.17 -19.81 10.94
N ARG A 31 -14.72 -19.56 9.75
CA ARG A 31 -14.36 -20.32 8.53
C ARG A 31 -12.89 -20.17 8.14
N ARG A 32 -12.29 -19.01 8.42
CA ARG A 32 -10.88 -18.71 8.12
C ARG A 32 -9.93 -19.03 9.26
N HIS A 33 -10.41 -19.64 10.35
CA HIS A 33 -9.62 -19.94 11.55
C HIS A 33 -8.87 -18.71 12.10
N THR A 34 -9.54 -17.56 12.09
CA THR A 34 -8.96 -16.29 12.51
C THR A 34 -9.90 -15.51 13.45
N SER A 35 -9.45 -14.39 13.99
CA SER A 35 -10.25 -13.50 14.83
C SER A 35 -10.92 -12.39 14.01
N VAL A 36 -12.00 -11.82 14.52
CA VAL A 36 -12.64 -10.64 13.90
C VAL A 36 -11.66 -9.45 13.85
N ASN A 37 -10.82 -9.29 14.88
CA ASN A 37 -9.80 -8.24 14.89
C ASN A 37 -8.76 -8.44 13.80
N GLU A 38 -8.34 -9.67 13.53
CA GLU A 38 -7.43 -9.99 12.43
C GLU A 38 -8.07 -9.66 11.08
N LEU A 39 -9.34 -10.01 10.89
CA LEU A 39 -10.06 -9.65 9.67
C LEU A 39 -10.11 -8.14 9.48
N VAL A 40 -10.45 -7.40 10.53
CA VAL A 40 -10.49 -5.92 10.48
C VAL A 40 -9.11 -5.35 10.17
N ARG A 41 -8.05 -5.84 10.82
CA ARG A 41 -6.68 -5.43 10.53
C ARG A 41 -6.30 -5.69 9.07
N SER A 42 -6.51 -6.91 8.58
CA SER A 42 -6.18 -7.29 7.21
C SER A 42 -6.94 -6.45 6.18
N LEU A 43 -8.20 -6.12 6.44
CA LEU A 43 -8.98 -5.23 5.57
C LEU A 43 -8.45 -3.79 5.59
N LEU A 44 -8.07 -3.27 6.75
CA LEU A 44 -7.48 -1.94 6.86
C LEU A 44 -6.11 -1.86 6.17
N GLU A 45 -5.28 -2.89 6.31
CA GLU A 45 -3.99 -2.98 5.62
C GLU A 45 -4.16 -3.05 4.10
N ALA A 46 -5.09 -3.88 3.62
CA ALA A 46 -5.40 -3.99 2.19
C ALA A 46 -5.90 -2.65 1.62
N GLY A 47 -6.86 -1.99 2.29
CA GLY A 47 -7.37 -0.70 1.83
C GLY A 47 -6.31 0.41 1.86
N ALA A 48 -5.43 0.41 2.85
CA ALA A 48 -4.33 1.37 2.91
C ALA A 48 -3.28 1.14 1.79
N ALA A 49 -3.04 -0.12 1.42
CA ALA A 49 -2.16 -0.46 0.31
C ALA A 49 -2.76 -0.03 -1.03
N GLU A 50 -4.05 -0.32 -1.27
CA GLU A 50 -4.78 0.06 -2.49
C GLU A 50 -4.78 1.58 -2.69
N GLU A 51 -5.08 2.37 -1.65
CA GLU A 51 -5.05 3.83 -1.75
C GLU A 51 -3.65 4.37 -2.07
N ARG A 52 -2.61 3.76 -1.51
CA ARG A 52 -1.21 4.15 -1.78
C ARG A 52 -0.79 3.82 -3.20
N GLU A 53 -1.21 2.67 -3.72
CA GLU A 53 -0.98 2.29 -5.11
C GLU A 53 -1.71 3.26 -6.06
N ALA A 54 -2.96 3.60 -5.76
CA ALA A 54 -3.72 4.59 -6.52
C ALA A 54 -3.07 5.98 -6.49
N GLU A 55 -2.51 6.39 -5.34
CA GLU A 55 -1.75 7.64 -5.23
C GLU A 55 -0.50 7.63 -6.09
N LEU A 56 0.27 6.54 -6.07
CA LEU A 56 1.45 6.39 -6.92
C LEU A 56 1.07 6.42 -8.41
N ALA A 57 0.01 5.72 -8.81
CA ALA A 57 -0.47 5.73 -10.18
C ALA A 57 -0.81 7.16 -10.64
N ARG A 58 -1.55 7.93 -9.82
CA ARG A 58 -1.86 9.34 -10.10
C ARG A 58 -0.60 10.21 -10.21
N ALA A 59 0.41 9.97 -9.37
CA ALA A 59 1.67 10.69 -9.43
C ALA A 59 2.45 10.40 -10.73
N TYR A 60 2.48 9.14 -11.17
CA TYR A 60 3.08 8.76 -12.45
C TYR A 60 2.32 9.32 -13.65
N GLU A 61 1.00 9.32 -13.61
CA GLU A 61 0.18 9.96 -14.65
C GLU A 61 0.48 11.45 -14.77
N LEU A 62 0.63 12.16 -13.65
CA LEU A 62 1.01 13.56 -13.65
C LEU A 62 2.43 13.77 -14.22
N PHE A 63 3.37 12.89 -13.88
CA PHE A 63 4.74 12.96 -14.41
C PHE A 63 4.78 12.69 -15.93
N ALA A 64 3.97 11.75 -16.43
CA ALA A 64 3.86 11.46 -17.86
C ALA A 64 3.25 12.61 -18.68
N GLN A 65 2.52 13.53 -18.03
CA GLN A 65 1.99 14.74 -18.68
C GLN A 65 3.06 15.83 -18.83
N ASP A 66 4.20 15.73 -18.14
CA ASP A 66 5.35 16.61 -18.30
C ASP A 66 6.31 16.04 -19.36
N ALA A 67 6.00 16.32 -20.63
CA ALA A 67 6.73 15.81 -21.79
C ALA A 67 8.22 16.21 -21.85
N ALA A 68 8.64 17.21 -21.08
CA ALA A 68 10.06 17.63 -21.01
C ALA A 68 10.88 16.83 -19.98
N GLY A 69 10.23 16.20 -19.00
CA GLY A 69 10.88 15.43 -17.93
C GLY A 69 10.74 13.91 -18.02
N SER A 70 9.83 13.42 -18.88
CA SER A 70 9.53 12.00 -19.04
C SER A 70 10.01 11.39 -20.37
N ASP A 71 10.79 12.15 -21.15
CA ASP A 71 11.46 11.64 -22.35
C ASP A 71 12.67 10.77 -21.97
N VAL A 72 12.54 9.46 -22.16
CA VAL A 72 13.59 8.45 -21.87
C VAL A 72 14.42 8.11 -23.11
N GLU A 73 14.01 8.57 -24.29
CA GLU A 73 14.75 8.36 -25.54
C GLU A 73 16.16 8.99 -25.59
N PRO A 74 16.46 10.15 -24.96
CA PRO A 74 17.81 10.74 -25.08
C PRO A 74 18.93 9.97 -24.40
N PHE A 75 18.64 8.89 -23.66
CA PHE A 75 19.65 8.06 -22.97
C PHE A 75 19.89 6.69 -23.60
N VAL A 76 19.15 6.31 -24.64
CA VAL A 76 19.30 5.00 -25.30
C VAL A 76 20.68 4.87 -25.97
N ASP A 77 21.17 5.94 -26.58
CA ASP A 77 22.49 5.97 -27.23
C ASP A 77 23.63 5.88 -26.21
N ALA A 78 23.48 6.50 -25.03
CA ALA A 78 24.47 6.44 -23.96
C ALA A 78 24.53 5.06 -23.27
N GLN A 79 23.41 4.33 -23.21
CA GLN A 79 23.37 2.97 -22.65
C GLN A 79 23.97 1.92 -23.61
N ALA A 80 23.88 2.15 -24.92
CA ALA A 80 24.45 1.25 -25.93
C ALA A 80 25.99 1.24 -25.94
N GLU A 81 26.64 2.25 -25.38
CA GLU A 81 28.11 2.32 -25.25
C GLU A 81 28.61 1.42 -24.11
N VAL A 82 27.90 1.35 -22.99
CA VAL A 82 28.25 0.50 -21.83
C VAL A 82 28.10 -0.99 -22.16
N ALA A 83 27.06 -1.36 -22.91
CA ALA A 83 26.82 -2.76 -23.30
C ALA A 83 27.83 -3.29 -24.34
N ARG A 84 28.54 -2.42 -25.07
CA ARG A 84 29.56 -2.80 -26.07
C ARG A 84 30.98 -2.93 -25.49
N HIS A 85 31.18 -2.54 -24.24
CA HIS A 85 32.46 -2.60 -23.53
C HIS A 85 32.46 -3.54 -22.31
N ALA A 86 31.42 -4.35 -22.13
CA ALA A 86 31.34 -5.46 -21.17
C ALA A 86 31.59 -6.80 -21.86
#